data_AF-A0A924VJ84-F1
#
_entry.id   AF-A0A924VJ84-F1
#
_cell.length_a   1.000
_cell.length_b   1.000
_cell.length_c   1.000
_cell.angle_alpha   90.00
_cell.angle_beta   90.00
_cell.angle_gamma   90.00
#
_symmetry.space_group_name_H-M   'P 1'
#
loop_
_entity.id
_entity.type
_entity.pdbx_description
1 polymer ?
#
loop_
_entity_poly.entity_id
_entity_poly.type
_entity_poly.pdbx_seq_one_letter_code
_entity_poly.pdbx_strand_id
1 'polypeptide(L)'
;MKRNLHGFAGNLLFAFNIFIIFLLIFEDKLIVPYWLQPIGRMHPMILHFPIAILMLAMLLEFFRFKTEYNAQDLYQRFASNLLLVGAISSAITVIMGLFLSKEGGYSGETLQWHKWAGVSIVFIPSLIYWFRNSSWYRAPLARSGAIITFFCIIIAGHFGATLTHGDNFVLEPLVPREENVPIDQAIVFEHVIKPIFIKKCISCHNPDKLKGNLILADAKSILKGGKTGKLFVAGKPELSLLLKRIHLPLEDKKRMPPKGKIQLSEDEITLLYHWIKANADFKKKLIDLP
;
A
#
# COMPACT_ATOMS: atom_id res chain seq x y z
N MET A 1 -2.75 -18.23 -41.51
CA MET A 1 -1.66 -18.03 -40.53
C MET A 1 -2.26 -17.93 -39.12
N LYS A 2 -2.57 -19.06 -38.47
CA LYS A 2 -3.08 -19.06 -37.09
C LYS A 2 -1.91 -18.80 -36.14
N ARG A 3 -1.71 -17.55 -35.72
CA ARG A 3 -0.75 -17.23 -34.65
C ARG A 3 -1.20 -17.98 -33.39
N ASN A 4 -0.31 -18.82 -32.85
CA ASN A 4 -0.55 -19.54 -31.61
C ASN A 4 -0.68 -18.53 -30.47
N LEU A 5 -1.89 -18.41 -29.89
CA LEU A 5 -2.22 -17.46 -28.81
C LEU A 5 -1.25 -17.59 -27.62
N HIS A 6 -0.78 -18.80 -27.32
CA HIS A 6 0.22 -19.04 -26.28
C HIS A 6 1.58 -18.41 -26.59
N GLY A 7 2.02 -18.49 -27.86
CA GLY A 7 3.29 -17.87 -28.28
C GLY A 7 3.23 -16.34 -28.20
N PHE A 8 2.09 -15.75 -28.56
CA PHE A 8 1.89 -14.31 -28.41
C PHE A 8 1.92 -13.87 -26.94
N ALA A 9 1.20 -14.59 -26.06
CA ALA A 9 1.19 -14.30 -24.62
C ALA A 9 2.57 -14.46 -23.98
N GLY A 10 3.35 -15.47 -24.37
CA GLY A 10 4.74 -15.63 -23.91
C GLY A 10 5.64 -14.47 -24.33
N ASN A 11 5.51 -13.99 -25.58
CA ASN A 11 6.25 -12.82 -26.06
C ASN A 11 5.83 -11.53 -25.34
N LEU A 12 4.54 -11.39 -25.02
CA LEU A 12 4.01 -10.27 -24.25
C LEU A 12 4.60 -10.25 -22.83
N LEU A 13 4.66 -11.40 -22.16
CA LEU A 13 5.30 -11.53 -20.85
C LEU A 13 6.77 -11.10 -20.90
N PHE A 14 7.50 -11.54 -21.93
CA PHE A 14 8.89 -11.15 -22.13
C PHE A 14 9.05 -9.63 -22.33
N ALA A 15 8.20 -9.03 -23.16
CA ALA A 15 8.20 -7.58 -23.37
C ALA A 15 7.90 -6.81 -22.07
N PHE A 16 6.95 -7.28 -21.24
CA PHE A 16 6.66 -6.66 -19.95
C PHE A 16 7.82 -6.78 -18.96
N ASN A 17 8.51 -7.92 -18.91
CA ASN A 17 9.69 -8.07 -18.05
C ASN A 17 10.79 -7.07 -18.44
N ILE A 18 11.07 -6.92 -19.75
CA ILE A 18 12.03 -5.91 -20.23
C ILE A 18 11.57 -4.50 -19.86
N PHE A 19 10.29 -4.20 -20.06
CA PHE A 19 9.75 -2.88 -19.75
C PHE A 19 9.82 -2.56 -18.24
N ILE A 20 9.56 -3.54 -17.37
CA ILE A 20 9.73 -3.39 -15.92
C ILE A 20 11.19 -3.14 -15.56
N ILE A 21 12.14 -3.89 -16.15
CA ILE A 21 13.58 -3.65 -15.94
C ILE A 21 13.94 -2.22 -16.36
N PHE A 22 13.46 -1.77 -17.52
CA PHE A 22 13.67 -0.41 -17.99
C PHE A 22 13.11 0.63 -16.99
N LEU A 23 11.89 0.46 -16.52
CA LEU A 23 11.28 1.37 -15.54
C LEU A 23 12.05 1.41 -14.22
N LEU A 24 12.61 0.27 -13.77
CA LEU A 24 13.41 0.19 -12.55
C LEU A 24 14.78 0.86 -12.71
N ILE A 25 15.46 0.68 -13.85
CA ILE A 25 16.76 1.31 -14.13
C ILE A 25 16.61 2.83 -14.26
N PHE A 26 15.55 3.30 -14.92
CA PHE A 26 15.31 4.73 -15.16
C PHE A 26 14.31 5.35 -14.18
N GLU A 27 14.12 4.71 -13.02
CA GLU A 27 13.09 5.08 -12.04
C GLU A 27 13.22 6.54 -11.59
N ASP A 28 14.44 7.04 -11.36
CA ASP A 28 14.68 8.42 -10.91
C ASP A 28 14.38 9.48 -11.98
N LYS A 29 14.33 9.07 -13.25
CA LYS A 29 14.03 9.94 -14.40
C LYS A 29 12.58 9.80 -14.87
N LEU A 30 11.80 8.89 -14.28
CA LEU A 30 10.44 8.59 -14.70
C LEU A 30 9.47 9.69 -14.24
N ILE A 31 8.91 10.42 -15.20
CA ILE A 31 7.86 11.42 -14.97
C ILE A 31 6.56 10.90 -15.58
N VAL A 32 5.56 10.64 -14.73
CA VAL A 32 4.25 10.13 -15.16
C VAL A 32 3.32 11.31 -15.48
N PRO A 33 2.90 11.50 -16.76
CA PRO A 33 2.03 12.61 -17.13
C PRO A 33 0.64 12.46 -16.50
N TYR A 34 -0.06 13.58 -16.30
CA TYR A 34 -1.35 13.60 -15.59
C TYR A 34 -2.41 12.67 -16.20
N TRP A 35 -2.47 12.55 -17.53
CA TRP A 35 -3.43 11.67 -18.20
C TRP A 35 -3.14 10.17 -17.97
N LEU A 36 -1.91 9.81 -17.58
CA LEU A 36 -1.49 8.42 -17.31
C LEU A 36 -1.59 8.05 -15.83
N GLN A 37 -1.68 9.02 -14.91
CA GLN A 37 -1.87 8.76 -13.48
C GLN A 37 -3.08 7.86 -13.14
N PRO A 38 -4.24 7.98 -13.81
CA PRO A 38 -5.35 7.05 -13.59
C PRO A 38 -4.99 5.58 -13.77
N ILE A 39 -4.09 5.25 -14.71
CA ILE A 39 -3.61 3.87 -14.91
C ILE A 39 -2.84 3.39 -13.68
N GLY A 40 -1.99 4.23 -13.09
CA GLY A 40 -1.32 3.89 -11.84
C GLY A 40 -2.31 3.65 -10.69
N ARG A 41 -3.34 4.50 -10.57
CA ARG A 41 -4.39 4.39 -9.54
C ARG A 41 -5.26 3.15 -9.66
N MET A 42 -5.27 2.46 -10.81
CA MET A 42 -5.94 1.17 -10.97
C MET A 42 -5.17 0.01 -10.33
N HIS A 43 -3.95 0.21 -9.83
CA HIS A 43 -3.16 -0.83 -9.18
C HIS A 43 -3.95 -1.63 -8.10
N PRO A 44 -4.66 -1.00 -7.14
CA PRO A 44 -5.46 -1.72 -6.16
C PRO A 44 -6.66 -2.48 -6.73
N MET A 45 -7.18 -2.04 -7.88
CA MET A 45 -8.31 -2.69 -8.55
C MET A 45 -7.88 -4.02 -9.18
N ILE A 46 -6.67 -4.07 -9.75
CA ILE A 46 -6.20 -5.25 -10.49
C ILE A 46 -5.43 -6.23 -9.60
N LEU A 47 -4.88 -5.82 -8.45
CA LEU A 47 -3.97 -6.66 -7.65
C LEU A 47 -4.55 -8.02 -7.21
N HIS A 48 -5.87 -8.15 -7.07
CA HIS A 48 -6.50 -9.39 -6.60
C HIS A 48 -6.41 -10.52 -7.64
N PHE A 49 -6.40 -10.18 -8.93
CA PHE A 49 -6.31 -11.15 -10.02
C PHE A 49 -4.99 -11.95 -10.00
N PRO A 50 -3.80 -11.32 -10.08
CA PRO A 50 -2.54 -12.06 -10.03
C PRO A 50 -2.35 -12.79 -8.71
N ILE A 51 -2.79 -12.24 -7.57
CA ILE A 51 -2.65 -12.89 -6.26
C ILE A 51 -3.36 -14.25 -6.27
N ALA A 52 -4.66 -14.28 -6.59
CA ALA A 52 -5.42 -15.53 -6.57
C ALA A 52 -4.89 -16.55 -7.59
N ILE A 53 -4.58 -16.09 -8.81
CA ILE A 53 -4.11 -16.96 -9.89
C ILE A 53 -2.72 -17.53 -9.57
N LEU A 54 -1.79 -16.70 -9.08
CA LEU A 54 -0.44 -17.15 -8.73
C LEU A 54 -0.44 -18.02 -7.48
N MET A 55 -1.28 -17.76 -6.47
CA MET A 55 -1.40 -18.67 -5.32
C MET A 55 -1.81 -20.08 -5.76
N LEU A 56 -2.82 -20.19 -6.64
CA LEU A 56 -3.21 -21.48 -7.21
C LEU A 56 -2.11 -22.08 -8.09
N ALA A 57 -1.47 -21.27 -8.95
CA ALA A 57 -0.39 -21.74 -9.81
C ALA A 57 0.81 -22.28 -9.01
N MET A 58 1.20 -21.61 -7.91
CA MET A 58 2.29 -22.04 -7.04
C MET A 58 1.94 -23.32 -6.27
N LEU A 59 0.68 -23.48 -5.85
CA LEU A 59 0.22 -24.73 -5.24
C LEU A 59 0.32 -25.91 -6.21
N LEU A 60 -0.09 -25.71 -7.47
CA LEU A 60 0.04 -26.75 -8.50
C LEU A 60 1.52 -27.00 -8.85
N GLU A 61 2.32 -25.95 -9.02
CA GLU A 61 3.74 -26.09 -9.34
C GLU A 61 4.51 -26.84 -8.23
N PHE A 62 4.13 -26.65 -6.96
CA PHE A 62 4.71 -27.36 -5.81
C PHE A 62 4.52 -28.89 -5.88
N PHE A 63 3.36 -29.34 -6.36
CA PHE A 63 3.01 -30.76 -6.46
C PHE A 63 3.25 -31.37 -7.85
N ARG A 64 3.66 -30.57 -8.83
CA ARG A 64 3.82 -30.96 -10.24
C ARG A 64 4.60 -32.25 -10.49
N PHE A 65 5.64 -32.50 -9.69
CA PHE A 65 6.52 -33.67 -9.84
C PHE A 65 6.05 -34.94 -9.12
N LYS A 66 4.90 -34.91 -8.42
CA LYS A 66 4.28 -36.13 -7.91
C LYS A 66 3.86 -37.03 -9.08
N THR A 67 4.05 -38.33 -8.92
CA THR A 67 3.78 -39.36 -9.95
C THR A 67 2.36 -39.25 -10.52
N GLU A 68 1.38 -38.96 -9.66
CA GLU A 68 -0.03 -38.87 -10.03
C GLU A 68 -0.32 -37.68 -10.98
N TYR A 69 0.42 -36.58 -10.83
CA TYR A 69 0.19 -35.33 -11.57
C TYR A 69 1.17 -35.10 -12.73
N ASN A 70 2.37 -35.65 -12.62
CA ASN A 70 3.41 -35.50 -13.64
C ASN A 70 2.97 -36.12 -14.98
N ALA A 71 2.30 -37.28 -14.93
CA ALA A 71 1.79 -37.98 -16.11
C ALA A 71 0.54 -37.34 -16.74
N GLN A 72 -0.13 -36.41 -16.05
CA GLN A 72 -1.38 -35.82 -16.53
C GLN A 72 -1.15 -34.56 -17.36
N ASP A 73 -1.32 -34.66 -18.68
CA ASP A 73 -1.16 -33.53 -19.61
C ASP A 73 -2.09 -32.34 -19.27
N LEU A 74 -3.35 -32.60 -18.88
CA LEU A 74 -4.29 -31.55 -18.47
C LEU A 74 -3.75 -30.72 -17.30
N TYR A 75 -3.19 -31.38 -16.28
CA TYR A 75 -2.59 -30.71 -15.12
C TYR A 75 -1.42 -29.82 -15.55
N GLN A 76 -0.52 -30.36 -16.39
CA GLN A 76 0.68 -29.64 -16.84
C GLN A 76 0.33 -28.40 -17.68
N ARG A 77 -0.68 -28.51 -18.55
CA ARG A 77 -1.18 -27.39 -19.37
C ARG A 77 -1.91 -26.36 -18.51
N PHE A 78 -2.80 -26.81 -17.63
CA PHE A 78 -3.56 -25.93 -16.75
C PHE A 78 -2.64 -25.11 -15.83
N ALA A 79 -1.68 -25.77 -15.17
CA ALA A 79 -0.66 -25.10 -14.36
C ALA A 79 0.17 -24.10 -15.18
N SER A 80 0.58 -24.46 -16.41
CA SER A 80 1.29 -23.55 -17.32
C SER A 80 0.50 -22.29 -17.62
N ASN A 81 -0.79 -22.45 -17.87
CA ASN A 81 -1.68 -21.38 -18.30
C ASN A 81 -2.00 -20.44 -17.14
N LEU A 82 -2.28 -21.00 -15.95
CA LEU A 82 -2.41 -20.20 -14.74
C LEU A 82 -1.14 -19.41 -14.45
N LEU A 83 0.03 -20.03 -14.58
CA LEU A 83 1.30 -19.35 -14.35
C LEU A 83 1.51 -18.20 -15.34
N LEU A 84 1.25 -18.42 -16.63
CA LEU A 84 1.38 -17.40 -17.67
C LEU A 84 0.42 -16.23 -17.45
N VAL A 85 -0.87 -16.51 -17.21
CA VAL A 85 -1.89 -15.48 -16.96
C VAL A 85 -1.58 -14.74 -15.66
N GLY A 86 -1.15 -15.46 -14.62
CA GLY A 86 -0.73 -14.88 -13.33
C GLY A 86 0.48 -13.96 -13.48
N ALA A 87 1.50 -14.37 -14.23
CA ALA A 87 2.70 -13.56 -14.47
C ALA A 87 2.41 -12.32 -15.34
N ILE A 88 1.55 -12.44 -16.36
CA ILE A 88 1.14 -11.28 -17.19
C ILE A 88 0.33 -10.30 -16.37
N SER A 89 -0.66 -10.78 -15.60
CA SER A 89 -1.48 -9.92 -14.75
C SER A 89 -0.65 -9.27 -13.63
N SER A 90 0.32 -9.99 -13.04
CA SER A 90 1.22 -9.41 -12.04
C SER A 90 2.13 -8.35 -12.65
N ALA A 91 2.62 -8.56 -13.88
CA ALA A 91 3.40 -7.57 -14.60
C ALA A 91 2.60 -6.28 -14.83
N ILE A 92 1.34 -6.39 -15.27
CA ILE A 92 0.44 -5.24 -15.43
C ILE A 92 0.25 -4.51 -14.09
N THR A 93 -0.03 -5.26 -13.01
CA THR A 93 -0.18 -4.70 -11.67
C THR A 93 1.09 -3.98 -11.20
N VAL A 94 2.28 -4.53 -11.43
CA VAL A 94 3.56 -3.90 -11.06
C VAL A 94 3.81 -2.64 -11.88
N ILE A 95 3.56 -2.64 -13.19
CA ILE A 95 3.70 -1.43 -14.02
C ILE A 95 2.78 -0.31 -13.49
N MET A 96 1.52 -0.62 -13.17
CA MET A 96 0.60 0.33 -12.55
C MET A 96 1.14 0.83 -11.19
N GLY A 97 1.69 -0.07 -10.37
CA GLY A 97 2.28 0.28 -9.08
C GLY A 97 3.49 1.21 -9.19
N LEU A 98 4.36 0.97 -10.19
CA LEU A 98 5.51 1.84 -10.50
C LEU A 98 5.08 3.22 -11.00
N PHE A 99 3.95 3.33 -11.70
CA PHE A 99 3.39 4.63 -12.06
C PHE A 99 2.78 5.34 -10.84
N LEU A 100 2.05 4.60 -10.00
CA LEU A 100 1.43 5.15 -8.78
C LEU A 100 2.48 5.66 -7.79
N SER A 101 3.62 4.99 -7.66
CA SER A 101 4.70 5.39 -6.74
C SER A 101 5.31 6.75 -7.09
N LYS A 102 5.15 7.23 -8.33
CA LYS A 102 5.59 8.56 -8.77
C LYS A 102 4.61 9.68 -8.44
N GLU A 103 3.38 9.35 -8.04
CA GLU A 103 2.49 10.36 -7.49
C GLU A 103 3.02 10.86 -6.15
N GLY A 104 3.03 12.18 -5.95
CA GLY A 104 3.63 12.78 -4.76
C GLY A 104 3.03 12.24 -3.47
N GLY A 105 3.88 12.03 -2.47
CA GLY A 105 3.47 11.61 -1.13
C GLY A 105 3.61 10.13 -0.84
N TYR A 106 4.08 9.28 -1.76
CA TYR A 106 4.62 7.94 -1.41
C TYR A 106 6.15 8.04 -1.31
N SER A 107 6.74 7.58 -0.22
CA SER A 107 8.19 7.65 0.02
C SER A 107 8.63 6.64 1.10
N GLY A 108 9.92 6.61 1.42
CA GLY A 108 10.41 5.84 2.57
C GLY A 108 10.71 4.37 2.26
N GLU A 109 11.09 3.65 3.32
CA GLU A 109 11.59 2.28 3.25
C GLU A 109 10.49 1.28 2.94
N THR A 110 9.30 1.46 3.53
CA THR A 110 8.12 0.61 3.28
C THR A 110 7.76 0.56 1.80
N LEU A 111 7.86 1.70 1.10
CA LEU A 111 7.64 1.74 -0.35
C LEU A 111 8.68 0.89 -1.10
N GLN A 112 9.95 0.92 -0.70
CA GLN A 112 11.00 0.12 -1.33
C GLN A 112 10.77 -1.37 -1.11
N TRP A 113 10.45 -1.78 0.12
CA TRP A 113 10.14 -3.17 0.43
C TRP A 113 8.90 -3.67 -0.33
N HIS A 114 7.82 -2.88 -0.37
CA HIS A 114 6.63 -3.22 -1.16
C HIS A 114 6.96 -3.33 -2.66
N LYS A 115 7.72 -2.38 -3.21
CA LYS A 115 8.12 -2.36 -4.62
C LYS A 115 8.91 -3.62 -4.99
N TRP A 116 9.96 -3.96 -4.23
CA TRP A 116 10.82 -5.10 -4.55
C TRP A 116 10.13 -6.45 -4.32
N ALA A 117 9.27 -6.55 -3.31
CA ALA A 117 8.41 -7.73 -3.14
C ALA A 117 7.45 -7.88 -4.34
N GLY A 118 6.80 -6.81 -4.78
CA GLY A 118 5.91 -6.79 -5.95
C GLY A 118 6.63 -7.18 -7.24
N VAL A 119 7.81 -6.60 -7.49
CA VAL A 119 8.66 -6.91 -8.65
C VAL A 119 9.09 -8.38 -8.67
N SER A 120 9.41 -8.95 -7.51
CA SER A 120 9.77 -10.37 -7.38
C SER A 120 8.62 -11.30 -7.78
N ILE A 121 7.37 -10.91 -7.53
CA ILE A 121 6.14 -11.64 -7.93
C ILE A 121 5.93 -11.64 -9.46
N VAL A 122 6.69 -10.84 -10.22
CA VAL A 122 6.72 -10.90 -11.69
C VAL A 122 7.86 -11.79 -12.16
N PHE A 123 9.09 -11.51 -11.70
CA PHE A 123 10.27 -12.19 -12.21
C PHE A 123 10.31 -13.67 -11.84
N ILE A 124 9.98 -14.04 -10.59
CA ILE A 124 10.06 -15.44 -10.17
C ILE A 124 9.06 -16.31 -10.96
N PRO A 125 7.75 -15.97 -11.04
CA PRO A 125 6.82 -16.71 -11.90
C PRO A 125 7.20 -16.70 -13.39
N SER A 126 7.78 -15.61 -13.91
CA SER A 126 8.24 -15.55 -15.30
C SER A 126 9.40 -16.52 -15.57
N LEU A 127 10.37 -16.58 -14.66
CA LEU A 127 11.49 -17.52 -14.74
C LEU A 127 11.01 -18.98 -14.62
N ILE A 128 10.10 -19.25 -13.68
CA ILE A 128 9.45 -20.56 -13.59
C ILE A 128 8.81 -20.89 -14.93
N TYR A 129 7.98 -20.00 -15.49
CA TYR A 129 7.28 -20.25 -16.75
C TYR A 129 8.22 -20.60 -17.91
N TRP A 130 9.32 -19.87 -18.09
CA TRP A 130 10.26 -20.12 -19.18
C TRP A 130 11.09 -21.40 -18.98
N PHE A 131 11.48 -21.69 -17.75
CA PHE A 131 12.40 -22.79 -17.47
C PHE A 131 11.72 -24.08 -17.01
N ARG A 132 10.40 -24.07 -16.77
CA ARG A 132 9.65 -25.21 -16.22
C ARG A 132 9.80 -26.52 -16.98
N ASN A 133 10.12 -26.48 -18.28
CA ASN A 133 10.28 -27.66 -19.13
C ASN A 133 11.75 -27.99 -19.45
N SER A 134 12.70 -27.28 -18.83
CA SER A 134 14.13 -27.55 -19.01
C SER A 134 14.54 -28.79 -18.22
N SER A 135 15.51 -29.56 -18.73
CA SER A 135 16.00 -30.79 -18.10
C SER A 135 16.61 -30.61 -16.71
N TRP A 136 17.10 -29.40 -16.41
CA TRP A 136 17.65 -29.04 -15.10
C TRP A 136 16.58 -28.62 -14.09
N TYR A 137 15.35 -28.31 -14.54
CA TYR A 137 14.27 -27.86 -13.67
C TYR A 137 13.61 -29.07 -12.99
N ARG A 138 13.82 -29.20 -11.68
CA ARG A 138 13.44 -30.38 -10.87
C ARG A 138 12.59 -30.00 -9.67
N ALA A 139 12.07 -31.01 -8.97
CA ALA A 139 11.18 -30.83 -7.82
C ALA A 139 11.67 -29.84 -6.75
N PRO A 140 12.97 -29.83 -6.33
CA PRO A 140 13.43 -28.84 -5.36
C PRO A 140 13.28 -27.40 -5.86
N LEU A 141 13.68 -27.13 -7.10
CA LEU A 141 13.58 -25.79 -7.70
C LEU A 141 12.12 -25.32 -7.81
N ALA A 142 11.22 -26.20 -8.23
CA ALA A 142 9.79 -25.89 -8.31
C ALA A 142 9.19 -25.57 -6.95
N ARG A 143 9.48 -26.38 -5.93
CA ARG A 143 9.00 -26.16 -4.56
C ARG A 143 9.56 -24.88 -3.96
N SER A 144 10.86 -24.63 -4.13
CA SER A 144 11.50 -23.40 -3.66
C SER A 144 10.91 -22.17 -4.35
N GLY A 145 10.77 -22.19 -5.68
CA GLY A 145 10.15 -21.08 -6.43
C GLY A 145 8.71 -20.80 -5.99
N ALA A 146 7.93 -21.87 -5.74
CA ALA A 146 6.56 -21.76 -5.23
C ALA A 146 6.50 -21.14 -3.83
N ILE A 147 7.33 -21.63 -2.90
CA ILE A 147 7.42 -21.12 -1.53
C ILE A 147 7.85 -19.65 -1.53
N ILE A 148 8.91 -19.31 -2.26
CA ILE A 148 9.43 -17.93 -2.32
C ILE A 148 8.35 -17.00 -2.86
N THR A 149 7.69 -17.37 -3.97
CA THR A 149 6.60 -16.56 -4.54
C THR A 149 5.45 -16.37 -3.55
N PHE A 150 5.06 -17.42 -2.83
CA PHE A 150 4.02 -17.34 -1.79
C PHE A 150 4.38 -16.35 -0.68
N PHE A 151 5.61 -16.42 -0.15
CA PHE A 151 6.08 -15.46 0.86
C PHE A 151 6.20 -14.04 0.31
N CYS A 152 6.66 -13.86 -0.94
CA CYS A 152 6.69 -12.54 -1.58
C CYS A 152 5.28 -11.93 -1.66
N ILE A 153 4.24 -12.72 -1.98
CA ILE A 153 2.84 -12.25 -2.00
C ILE A 153 2.40 -11.77 -0.61
N ILE A 154 2.72 -12.51 0.45
CA ILE A 154 2.41 -12.11 1.84
C ILE A 154 3.12 -10.80 2.20
N ILE A 155 4.42 -10.72 1.93
CA ILE A 155 5.24 -9.53 2.23
C ILE A 155 4.75 -8.31 1.45
N ALA A 156 4.48 -8.46 0.15
CA ALA A 156 3.92 -7.39 -0.67
C ALA A 156 2.56 -6.93 -0.14
N GLY A 157 1.69 -7.86 0.26
CA GLY A 157 0.39 -7.57 0.87
C GLY A 157 0.51 -6.81 2.20
N HIS A 158 1.42 -7.23 3.08
CA HIS A 158 1.68 -6.56 4.36
C HIS A 158 2.11 -5.10 4.16
N PHE A 159 3.17 -4.86 3.39
CA PHE A 159 3.64 -3.50 3.15
C PHE A 159 2.65 -2.68 2.30
N GLY A 160 1.87 -3.33 1.43
CA GLY A 160 0.79 -2.68 0.70
C GLY A 160 -0.29 -2.15 1.64
N ALA A 161 -0.67 -2.93 2.65
CA ALA A 161 -1.62 -2.51 3.69
C ALA A 161 -1.04 -1.35 4.54
N THR A 162 0.24 -1.41 4.90
CA THR A 162 0.90 -0.31 5.63
C THR A 162 0.86 1.00 4.84
N LEU A 163 1.14 0.97 3.53
CA LEU A 163 1.09 2.16 2.66
C LEU A 163 -0.31 2.77 2.50
N THR A 164 -1.38 1.97 2.63
CA THR A 164 -2.76 2.43 2.43
C THR A 164 -3.49 2.74 3.72
N HIS A 165 -3.22 1.98 4.79
CA HIS A 165 -3.95 2.03 6.05
C HIS A 165 -3.10 2.51 7.23
N GLY A 166 -1.77 2.56 7.09
CA GLY A 166 -0.84 2.96 8.15
C GLY A 166 -0.23 1.77 8.89
N ASP A 167 0.71 2.08 9.77
CA ASP A 167 1.46 1.07 10.53
C ASP A 167 0.56 0.21 11.42
N ASN A 168 0.97 -1.05 11.60
CA ASN A 168 0.29 -2.03 12.44
C ASN A 168 -1.19 -2.27 12.13
N PHE A 169 -1.70 -1.85 10.97
CA PHE A 169 -3.12 -1.99 10.62
C PHE A 169 -3.69 -3.41 10.83
N VAL A 170 -2.94 -4.45 10.46
CA VAL A 170 -3.38 -5.85 10.60
C VAL A 170 -3.45 -6.30 12.07
N LEU A 171 -2.55 -5.80 12.91
CA LEU A 171 -2.40 -6.22 14.30
C LEU A 171 -3.02 -5.22 15.28
N GLU A 172 -3.50 -4.05 14.82
CA GLU A 172 -4.10 -3.01 15.65
C GLU A 172 -5.18 -3.57 16.59
N PRO A 173 -6.09 -4.47 16.17
CA PRO A 173 -7.11 -5.02 17.08
C PRO A 173 -6.56 -5.91 18.20
N LEU A 174 -5.33 -6.42 18.06
CA LEU A 174 -4.68 -7.26 19.07
C LEU A 174 -3.88 -6.44 20.09
N VAL A 175 -3.56 -5.19 19.77
CA VAL A 175 -2.97 -4.27 20.73
C VAL A 175 -4.05 -3.93 21.75
N PRO A 176 -3.87 -4.21 23.05
CA PRO A 176 -4.83 -3.82 24.07
C PRO A 176 -5.07 -2.32 23.94
N ARG A 177 -6.28 -1.92 23.55
CA ARG A 177 -6.71 -0.53 23.73
C ARG A 177 -6.80 -0.35 25.24
N GLU A 178 -6.19 0.71 25.77
CA GLU A 178 -6.43 1.08 27.17
C GLU A 178 -7.94 1.19 27.36
N GLU A 179 -8.50 0.21 28.08
CA GLU A 179 -9.91 0.12 28.42
C GLU A 179 -10.30 1.34 29.24
N ASN A 180 -11.38 2.01 28.83
CA ASN A 180 -12.14 3.01 29.59
C ASN A 180 -11.32 3.80 30.63
N VAL A 181 -10.38 4.62 30.16
CA VAL A 181 -9.73 5.57 31.05
C VAL A 181 -10.83 6.46 31.65
N PRO A 182 -10.96 6.50 32.98
CA PRO A 182 -11.93 7.38 33.64
C PRO A 182 -11.81 8.80 33.11
N ILE A 183 -12.93 9.50 32.92
CA ILE A 183 -12.96 10.82 32.27
C ILE A 183 -12.02 11.83 32.96
N ASP A 184 -11.86 11.72 34.27
CA ASP A 184 -10.98 12.53 35.13
C ASP A 184 -9.48 12.19 34.99
N GLN A 185 -9.14 11.07 34.38
CA GLN A 185 -7.77 10.61 34.10
C GLN A 185 -7.44 10.64 32.61
N ALA A 186 -8.44 10.75 31.74
CA ALA A 186 -8.27 10.76 30.30
C ALA A 186 -7.44 11.98 29.86
N ILE A 187 -6.25 11.72 29.32
CA ILE A 187 -5.46 12.72 28.59
C ILE A 187 -6.15 13.03 27.26
N VAL A 188 -6.42 14.31 27.00
CA VAL A 188 -7.12 14.81 25.80
C VAL A 188 -6.45 14.31 24.53
N PHE A 189 -5.13 14.52 24.43
CA PHE A 189 -4.44 14.18 23.20
C PHE A 189 -4.44 12.67 22.94
N GLU A 190 -4.02 11.86 23.92
CA GLU A 190 -3.84 10.42 23.74
C GLU A 190 -5.17 9.69 23.52
N HIS A 191 -6.21 10.03 24.30
CA HIS A 191 -7.46 9.28 24.30
C HIS A 191 -8.55 9.86 23.39
N VAL A 192 -8.44 11.14 22.99
CA VAL A 192 -9.47 11.82 22.19
C VAL A 192 -8.94 12.26 20.83
N ILE A 193 -7.84 13.01 20.80
CA ILE A 193 -7.33 13.62 19.55
C ILE A 193 -6.58 12.61 18.67
N LYS A 194 -5.71 11.79 19.26
CA LYS A 194 -4.89 10.82 18.54
C LYS A 194 -5.75 9.76 17.82
N PRO A 195 -6.84 9.21 18.39
CA PRO A 195 -7.76 8.34 17.65
C PRO A 195 -8.38 9.01 16.42
N ILE A 196 -8.69 10.30 16.46
CA ILE A 196 -9.18 11.06 15.30
C ILE A 196 -8.09 11.10 14.22
N PHE A 197 -6.85 11.43 14.60
CA PHE A 197 -5.73 11.47 13.65
C PHE A 197 -5.45 10.11 13.03
N ILE A 198 -5.46 9.02 13.81
CA ILE A 198 -5.29 7.65 13.32
C ILE A 198 -6.35 7.34 12.25
N LYS A 199 -7.63 7.57 12.56
CA LYS A 199 -8.73 7.20 11.67
C LYS A 199 -8.83 8.07 10.41
N LYS A 200 -8.52 9.36 10.51
CA LYS A 200 -8.86 10.34 9.45
C LYS A 200 -7.65 10.91 8.71
N CYS A 201 -6.47 10.90 9.34
CA CYS A 201 -5.33 11.68 8.86
C CYS A 201 -4.09 10.83 8.56
N ILE A 202 -3.75 9.85 9.40
CA ILE A 202 -2.48 9.11 9.33
C ILE A 202 -2.33 8.33 8.03
N SER A 203 -3.42 7.82 7.43
CA SER A 203 -3.37 7.13 6.12
C SER A 203 -2.75 7.94 4.97
N CYS A 204 -2.57 9.26 5.12
CA CYS A 204 -1.89 10.14 4.16
C CYS A 204 -0.77 11.00 4.79
N HIS A 205 -0.62 10.98 6.11
CA HIS A 205 0.31 11.82 6.89
C HIS A 205 1.10 10.96 7.87
N ASN A 206 1.83 9.99 7.32
CA ASN A 206 2.67 9.05 8.06
C ASN A 206 4.11 9.04 7.48
N PRO A 207 5.08 8.39 8.14
CA PRO A 207 6.48 8.38 7.68
C PRO A 207 6.67 7.88 6.24
N ASP A 208 5.85 6.92 5.80
CA ASP A 208 5.91 6.33 4.46
C ASP A 208 5.05 7.06 3.43
N LYS A 209 4.10 7.87 3.91
CA LYS A 209 3.20 8.64 3.08
C LYS A 209 3.13 10.09 3.54
N LEU A 210 3.98 10.93 2.94
CA LEU A 210 4.26 12.31 3.35
C LEU A 210 3.47 13.35 2.54
N LYS A 211 2.13 13.29 2.50
CA LYS A 211 1.36 14.34 1.83
C LYS A 211 1.59 15.68 2.53
N GLY A 212 2.03 16.69 1.78
CA GLY A 212 2.38 18.00 2.33
C GLY A 212 3.58 18.01 3.28
N ASN A 213 4.42 16.96 3.27
CA ASN A 213 5.56 16.77 4.18
C ASN A 213 5.17 16.83 5.67
N LEU A 214 3.97 16.35 6.01
CA LEU A 214 3.40 16.36 7.36
C LEU A 214 3.28 14.93 7.87
N ILE A 215 3.75 14.68 9.10
CA ILE A 215 3.64 13.39 9.82
C ILE A 215 2.82 13.62 11.09
N LEU A 216 1.78 12.83 11.29
CA LEU A 216 0.86 12.90 12.44
C LEU A 216 0.92 11.65 13.34
N ALA A 217 1.96 10.82 13.17
CA ALA A 217 2.14 9.58 13.91
C ALA A 217 2.57 9.79 15.37
N ASP A 218 3.30 10.88 15.66
CA ASP A 218 3.84 11.17 17.00
C ASP A 218 3.85 12.67 17.31
N ALA A 219 3.90 13.00 18.61
CA ALA A 219 3.83 14.38 19.10
C ALA A 219 4.96 15.28 18.58
N LYS A 220 6.19 14.76 18.46
CA LYS A 220 7.35 15.52 17.99
C LYS A 220 7.17 15.90 16.51
N SER A 221 6.70 14.96 15.71
CA SER A 221 6.37 15.18 14.29
C SER A 221 5.21 16.15 14.10
N ILE A 222 4.15 16.05 14.92
CA ILE A 222 3.02 16.97 14.90
C ILE A 222 3.48 18.42 15.16
N LEU A 223 4.34 18.62 16.16
CA LEU A 223 4.91 19.93 16.51
C LEU A 223 5.83 20.50 15.43
N LYS A 224 6.55 19.63 14.69
CA LYS A 224 7.39 20.03 13.55
C LYS A 224 6.57 20.66 12.42
N GLY A 225 5.35 20.19 12.20
CA GLY A 225 4.48 20.67 11.12
C GLY A 225 4.89 20.15 9.74
N GLY A 226 4.36 20.78 8.69
CA GLY A 226 4.55 20.35 7.30
C GLY A 226 5.17 21.43 6.40
N LYS A 227 5.11 21.19 5.09
CA LYS A 227 5.65 22.10 4.05
C LYS A 227 5.10 23.53 4.15
N THR A 228 3.87 23.69 4.63
CA THR A 228 3.21 25.00 4.78
C THR A 228 3.35 25.60 6.19
N GLY A 229 4.21 25.05 7.04
CA GLY A 229 4.43 25.51 8.41
C GLY A 229 3.73 24.66 9.47
N LYS A 230 3.58 25.22 10.67
CA LYS A 230 3.01 24.54 11.83
C LYS A 230 1.56 24.12 11.58
N LEU A 231 1.21 22.93 12.08
CA LEU A 231 -0.15 22.40 11.97
C LEU A 231 -1.18 23.29 12.69
N PHE A 232 -0.80 23.81 13.86
CA PHE A 232 -1.62 24.69 14.67
C PHE A 232 -0.77 25.73 15.41
N VAL A 233 -1.45 26.75 15.93
CA VAL A 233 -0.91 27.75 16.83
C VAL A 233 -1.61 27.56 18.18
N ALA A 234 -0.85 27.16 19.20
CA ALA A 234 -1.35 26.93 20.55
C ALA A 234 -2.15 28.15 21.06
N GLY A 235 -3.37 27.91 21.56
CA GLY A 235 -4.27 28.95 22.07
C GLY A 235 -4.99 29.75 21.00
N LYS A 236 -4.68 29.56 19.70
CA LYS A 236 -5.23 30.35 18.58
C LYS A 236 -5.83 29.44 17.50
N PRO A 237 -7.00 28.83 17.76
CA PRO A 237 -7.65 27.94 16.80
C PRO A 237 -7.89 28.60 15.44
N GLU A 238 -8.37 29.85 15.42
CA GLU A 238 -8.66 30.59 14.17
C GLU A 238 -7.45 30.80 13.26
N LEU A 239 -6.24 30.80 13.83
CA LEU A 239 -5.00 30.96 13.06
C LEU A 239 -4.42 29.62 12.59
N SER A 240 -4.91 28.51 13.13
CA SER A 240 -4.33 27.17 12.97
C SER A 240 -4.65 26.56 11.62
N LEU A 241 -3.63 26.02 10.94
CA LEU A 241 -3.79 25.43 9.62
C LEU A 241 -4.71 24.20 9.63
N LEU A 242 -4.70 23.40 10.69
CA LEU A 242 -5.58 22.24 10.84
C LEU A 242 -7.05 22.66 10.68
N LEU A 243 -7.51 23.60 11.49
CA LEU A 243 -8.91 24.06 11.46
C LEU A 243 -9.23 24.77 10.15
N LYS A 244 -8.31 25.55 9.59
CA LYS A 244 -8.50 26.14 8.26
C LYS A 244 -8.74 25.08 7.19
N ARG A 245 -7.96 23.98 7.20
CA ARG A 245 -8.02 22.91 6.19
C ARG A 245 -9.27 22.05 6.29
N ILE A 246 -9.74 21.75 7.50
CA ILE A 246 -10.93 20.90 7.69
C ILE A 246 -12.24 21.62 7.34
N HIS A 247 -12.27 22.96 7.49
CA HIS A 247 -13.45 23.79 7.16
C HIS A 247 -13.52 24.22 5.68
N LEU A 248 -12.48 24.00 4.88
CA LEU A 248 -12.54 24.29 3.43
C LEU A 248 -13.65 23.48 2.75
N PRO A 249 -14.31 23.97 1.69
CA PRO A 249 -15.34 23.22 0.96
C PRO A 249 -14.86 21.83 0.48
N LEU A 250 -15.77 20.85 0.37
CA LEU A 250 -15.43 19.46 -0.03
C LEU A 250 -14.71 19.36 -1.38
N GLU A 251 -14.97 20.30 -2.28
CA GLU A 251 -14.34 20.35 -3.61
C GLU A 251 -12.96 21.04 -3.61
N ASP A 252 -12.57 21.67 -2.51
CA ASP A 252 -11.27 22.33 -2.42
C ASP A 252 -10.15 21.28 -2.31
N LYS A 253 -9.17 21.36 -3.24
CA LYS A 253 -7.98 20.48 -3.27
C LYS A 253 -7.14 20.55 -1.99
N LYS A 254 -7.26 21.63 -1.23
CA LYS A 254 -6.57 21.84 0.04
C LYS A 254 -7.33 21.30 1.23
N ARG A 255 -8.61 20.92 1.10
CA ARG A 255 -9.40 20.35 2.20
C ARG A 255 -8.77 19.05 2.69
N MET A 256 -8.80 18.86 4.01
CA MET A 256 -8.44 17.60 4.65
C MET A 256 -9.56 17.13 5.58
N PRO A 257 -9.89 15.83 5.62
CA PRO A 257 -9.47 14.79 4.69
C PRO A 257 -9.99 15.06 3.27
N PRO A 258 -9.27 14.64 2.21
CA PRO A 258 -9.71 14.85 0.83
C PRO A 258 -11.07 14.21 0.53
N LYS A 259 -11.74 14.69 -0.50
CA LYS A 259 -12.98 14.06 -1.02
C LYS A 259 -12.78 12.55 -1.24
N GLY A 260 -13.76 11.75 -0.82
CA GLY A 260 -13.72 10.29 -0.87
C GLY A 260 -12.99 9.62 0.30
N LYS A 261 -12.43 10.38 1.24
CA LYS A 261 -11.97 9.86 2.54
C LYS A 261 -12.98 10.14 3.64
N ILE A 262 -12.92 9.34 4.71
CA ILE A 262 -13.77 9.48 5.88
C ILE A 262 -13.58 10.90 6.44
N GLN A 263 -14.64 11.70 6.44
CA GLN A 263 -14.61 13.08 6.94
C GLN A 263 -14.71 13.12 8.47
N LEU A 264 -14.35 14.25 9.07
CA LEU A 264 -14.60 14.49 10.49
C LEU A 264 -16.09 14.75 10.74
N SER A 265 -16.60 14.33 11.90
CA SER A 265 -17.88 14.82 12.42
C SER A 265 -17.73 16.21 13.05
N GLU A 266 -18.84 16.92 13.25
CA GLU A 266 -18.86 18.21 13.95
C GLU A 266 -18.30 18.10 15.37
N ASP A 267 -18.56 16.99 16.06
CA ASP A 267 -18.00 16.72 17.40
C ASP A 267 -16.47 16.56 17.34
N GLU A 268 -15.95 15.81 16.37
CA GLU A 268 -14.50 15.64 16.19
C GLU A 268 -13.82 16.98 15.87
N ILE A 269 -14.47 17.83 15.04
CA ILE A 269 -14.00 19.19 14.73
C ILE A 269 -13.99 20.05 16.00
N THR A 270 -15.05 19.99 16.80
CA THR A 270 -15.18 20.72 18.06
C THR A 270 -14.10 20.30 19.04
N LEU A 271 -13.85 19.00 19.21
CA LEU A 271 -12.79 18.48 20.08
C LEU A 271 -11.40 19.00 19.66
N LEU A 272 -11.11 19.03 18.35
CA LEU A 272 -9.87 19.61 17.83
C LEU A 272 -9.78 21.12 18.11
N TYR A 273 -10.88 21.84 17.97
CA TYR A 273 -10.95 23.27 18.28
C TYR A 273 -10.64 23.55 19.76
N HIS A 274 -11.32 22.86 20.67
CA HIS A 274 -11.13 23.02 22.11
C HIS A 274 -9.74 22.59 22.57
N TRP A 275 -9.19 21.52 22.00
CA TRP A 275 -7.80 21.13 22.26
C TRP A 275 -6.80 22.21 21.86
N ILE A 276 -6.93 22.81 20.67
CA ILE A 276 -6.04 23.89 20.23
C ILE A 276 -6.23 25.13 21.10
N LYS A 277 -7.47 25.50 21.41
CA LYS A 277 -7.80 26.62 22.31
C LYS A 277 -7.18 26.42 23.69
N ALA A 278 -7.13 25.19 24.19
CA ALA A 278 -6.44 24.77 25.40
C ALA A 278 -4.92 24.57 25.21
N ASN A 279 -4.27 25.43 24.42
CA ASN A 279 -2.83 25.42 24.13
C ASN A 279 -2.29 24.17 23.41
N ALA A 280 -3.14 23.30 22.87
CA ALA A 280 -2.74 22.07 22.18
C ALA A 280 -1.78 21.20 23.01
N ASP A 281 -2.03 21.13 24.32
CA ASP A 281 -1.19 20.40 25.25
C ASP A 281 -1.41 18.88 25.09
N PHE A 282 -0.31 18.14 25.01
CA PHE A 282 -0.28 16.69 24.83
C PHE A 282 -0.50 15.92 26.14
N LYS A 283 -0.44 16.60 27.30
CA LYS A 283 -0.56 15.99 28.63
C LYS A 283 -1.80 16.45 29.41
N LYS A 284 -2.57 17.39 28.86
CA LYS A 284 -3.73 17.96 29.54
C LYS A 284 -4.86 16.94 29.69
N LYS A 285 -5.53 16.95 30.85
CA LYS A 285 -6.68 16.08 31.12
C LYS A 285 -7.95 16.61 30.48
N LEU A 286 -8.86 15.70 30.18
CA LEU A 286 -10.12 15.98 29.49
C LEU A 286 -11.03 16.92 30.29
N ILE A 287 -11.09 16.73 31.62
CA ILE A 287 -11.85 17.57 32.55
C ILE A 287 -11.37 19.03 32.59
N ASP A 288 -10.14 19.31 32.13
CA ASP A 288 -9.57 20.65 32.14
C ASP A 288 -9.82 21.40 30.82
N LEU A 289 -10.52 20.79 29.85
CA LEU A 289 -10.92 21.47 28.62
C LEU A 289 -12.06 22.46 28.90
N PRO A 290 -12.00 23.66 28.30
CA PRO A 290 -13.04 24.68 28.43
C PRO A 290 -14.28 24.37 27.59
#